data_AF-A0A6B1FES1-F1
#
_entry.id   AF-A0A6B1FES1-F1
#
_cell.length_a   1.000
_cell.length_b   1.000
_cell.length_c   1.000
_cell.angle_alpha   90.00
_cell.angle_beta   90.00
_cell.angle_gamma   90.00
#
_symmetry.space_group_name_H-M   'P 1'
#
loop_
_entity.id
_entity.type
_entity.pdbx_description
1 polymer ?
#
loop_
_entity_poly.entity_id
_entity_poly.type
_entity_poly.pdbx_seq_one_letter_code
_entity_poly.pdbx_strand_id
1 'polypeptide(L)'
;MAEQARTHGWRAPKDHPAETPEVLYFRYHGYRRRQATRLLHIMPREAVRDLYAKAREWARERGLHDAQDPMASLVRFAEHLLPLPPFEVWLKDREQYPVCHIEDSTDGPHAASIGAPGRLDDRRFDYGGRTWTVSLHVFRDGAVWRGFLRFRELGLKRRYHTANIFLEETAREVQRRFREFDRTTLGAFLRSVLP
;
A
#
# COMPACT_ATOMS: atom_id res chain seq x y z
N MET A 1 13.64 31.70 -8.13
CA MET A 1 12.20 31.49 -8.37
C MET A 1 11.62 30.83 -7.15
N ALA A 2 10.99 31.64 -6.31
CA ALA A 2 10.55 31.28 -4.96
C ALA A 2 9.27 30.41 -4.96
N GLU A 3 9.33 29.34 -4.17
CA GLU A 3 8.40 29.12 -3.06
C GLU A 3 6.90 29.23 -3.33
N GLN A 4 6.26 28.06 -3.53
CA GLN A 4 4.91 27.82 -3.04
C GLN A 4 4.87 26.45 -2.36
N ALA A 5 5.41 26.41 -1.15
CA ALA A 5 5.03 25.42 -0.15
C ALA A 5 3.53 25.62 0.15
N ARG A 6 2.67 24.90 -0.57
CA ARG A 6 1.25 24.80 -0.22
C ARG A 6 1.13 23.91 1.01
N THR A 7 1.31 24.51 2.18
CA THR A 7 0.78 24.04 3.46
C THR A 7 -0.74 24.07 3.41
N HIS A 8 -1.36 23.20 2.62
CA HIS A 8 -2.77 22.88 2.82
C HIS A 8 -2.86 21.97 4.04
N GLY A 9 -3.37 22.52 5.13
CA GLY A 9 -3.82 21.76 6.30
C GLY A 9 -4.92 20.80 5.87
N TRP A 10 -4.52 19.65 5.33
CA TRP A 10 -5.44 18.66 4.82
C TRP A 10 -5.82 17.72 5.96
N ARG A 11 -7.11 17.74 6.33
CA ARG A 11 -7.70 16.76 7.25
C ARG A 11 -7.83 15.44 6.51
N ALA A 12 -7.30 14.36 7.09
CA ALA A 12 -7.59 13.02 6.61
C ALA A 12 -9.12 12.80 6.50
N PRO A 13 -9.62 12.06 5.51
CA PRO A 13 -11.05 11.82 5.33
C PRO A 13 -11.64 11.11 6.55
N LYS A 14 -12.76 11.64 7.05
CA LYS A 14 -13.48 11.20 8.26
C LYS A 14 -13.79 9.70 8.29
N ASP A 15 -13.93 9.07 7.12
CA ASP A 15 -14.35 7.69 6.96
C ASP A 15 -13.50 6.94 5.93
N HIS A 16 -12.23 6.66 6.24
CA HIS A 16 -11.56 5.59 5.51
C HIS A 16 -12.05 4.23 6.04
N PRO A 17 -12.67 3.39 5.20
CA PRO A 17 -13.00 2.02 5.60
C PRO A 17 -11.72 1.25 5.98
N ALA A 18 -11.89 0.14 6.71
CA ALA A 18 -10.81 -0.86 6.77
C ALA A 18 -10.44 -1.26 5.33
N GLU A 19 -9.19 -1.67 5.08
CA GLU A 19 -8.83 -2.21 3.76
C GLU A 19 -9.84 -3.32 3.41
N THR A 20 -10.66 -3.07 2.39
CA THR A 20 -11.69 -4.03 1.99
C THR A 20 -11.02 -5.18 1.23
N PRO A 21 -11.67 -6.37 1.16
CA PRO A 21 -11.16 -7.46 0.34
C PRO A 21 -10.84 -7.03 -1.09
N GLU A 22 -11.65 -6.17 -1.69
CA GLU A 22 -11.46 -5.66 -3.05
C GLU A 22 -10.18 -4.84 -3.19
N VAL A 23 -9.87 -3.98 -2.20
CA VAL A 23 -8.61 -3.21 -2.16
C VAL A 23 -7.41 -4.14 -2.02
N LEU A 24 -7.52 -5.19 -1.20
CA LEU A 24 -6.46 -6.18 -1.01
C LEU A 24 -6.21 -6.99 -2.30
N TYR A 25 -7.27 -7.45 -2.95
CA TYR A 25 -7.17 -8.12 -4.25
C TYR A 25 -6.57 -7.20 -5.31
N PHE A 26 -7.00 -5.93 -5.37
CA PHE A 26 -6.43 -4.94 -6.29
C PHE A 26 -4.92 -4.75 -6.06
N ARG A 27 -4.48 -4.67 -4.80
CA ARG A 27 -3.04 -4.58 -4.47
C ARG A 27 -2.28 -5.86 -4.81
N TYR A 28 -2.88 -7.03 -4.59
CA TYR A 28 -2.27 -8.32 -4.94
C TYR A 28 -2.07 -8.46 -6.45
N HIS A 29 -3.07 -8.09 -7.27
CA HIS A 29 -2.90 -8.05 -8.72
C HIS A 29 -1.81 -7.07 -9.14
N GLY A 30 -1.73 -5.90 -8.48
CA GLY A 30 -0.63 -4.97 -8.67
C GLY A 30 0.74 -5.55 -8.34
N TYR A 31 0.84 -6.28 -7.23
CA TYR A 31 2.06 -7.00 -6.85
C TYR A 31 2.47 -7.99 -7.94
N ARG A 32 1.55 -8.86 -8.40
CA ARG A 32 1.85 -9.83 -9.45
C ARG A 32 2.36 -9.17 -10.72
N ARG A 33 1.70 -8.10 -11.14
CA ARG A 33 2.09 -7.32 -12.32
C ARG A 33 3.47 -6.70 -12.20
N ARG A 34 3.80 -6.14 -11.03
CA ARG A 34 5.15 -5.58 -10.78
C ARG A 34 6.21 -6.67 -10.81
N GLN A 35 5.97 -7.83 -10.21
CA GLN A 35 6.93 -8.94 -10.24
C GLN A 35 7.20 -9.42 -11.67
N ALA A 36 6.14 -9.62 -12.46
CA ALA A 36 6.25 -9.97 -13.87
C ALA A 36 7.00 -8.90 -14.68
N THR A 37 6.68 -7.62 -14.45
CA THR A 37 7.33 -6.51 -15.14
C THR A 37 8.82 -6.45 -14.82
N ARG A 38 9.21 -6.60 -13.54
CA ARG A 38 10.62 -6.60 -13.13
C ARG A 38 11.40 -7.75 -13.73
N LEU A 39 10.80 -8.94 -13.84
CA LEU A 39 11.42 -10.06 -14.54
C LEU A 39 11.81 -9.68 -15.97
N LEU A 40 10.88 -9.06 -16.72
CA LEU A 40 11.15 -8.65 -18.10
C LEU A 40 12.28 -7.62 -18.20
N HIS A 41 12.47 -6.77 -17.19
CA HIS A 41 13.54 -5.78 -17.15
C HIS A 41 14.93 -6.36 -16.88
N ILE A 42 15.01 -7.52 -16.21
CA ILE A 42 16.30 -8.18 -15.92
C ILE A 42 16.68 -9.24 -16.97
N MET A 43 15.75 -9.63 -17.85
CA MET A 43 16.01 -10.61 -18.89
C MET A 43 16.83 -10.03 -20.05
N PRO A 44 17.72 -10.82 -20.69
CA PRO A 44 18.34 -10.46 -21.96
C PRO A 44 17.29 -10.19 -23.04
N ARG A 45 17.57 -9.24 -23.94
CA ARG A 45 16.62 -8.82 -24.99
C ARG A 45 16.23 -9.96 -25.91
N GLU A 46 17.15 -10.87 -26.18
CA GLU A 46 16.96 -12.04 -27.03
C GLU A 46 15.90 -12.97 -26.41
N ALA A 47 16.02 -13.23 -25.10
CA ALA A 47 15.06 -14.05 -24.35
C ALA A 47 13.67 -13.41 -24.29
N VAL A 48 13.59 -12.07 -24.22
CA VAL A 48 12.31 -11.34 -24.25
C VAL A 48 11.59 -11.50 -25.60
N ARG A 49 12.32 -11.54 -26.72
CA ARG A 49 11.72 -11.70 -28.06
C ARG A 49 11.05 -13.07 -28.22
N ASP A 50 11.72 -14.13 -27.78
CA ASP A 50 11.17 -15.49 -27.81
C ASP A 50 9.95 -15.61 -26.90
N LEU A 51 10.01 -14.98 -25.72
CA LEU A 51 8.91 -14.95 -24.78
C LEU A 51 7.70 -14.18 -25.35
N TYR A 52 7.95 -13.10 -26.07
CA TYR A 52 6.92 -12.31 -26.74
C TYR A 52 6.20 -13.08 -27.85
N ALA A 53 6.93 -13.86 -28.66
CA ALA A 53 6.31 -14.71 -29.68
C ALA A 53 5.33 -15.72 -29.04
N LYS A 54 5.77 -16.41 -27.98
CA LYS A 54 4.94 -17.34 -27.21
C LYS A 54 3.75 -16.64 -26.54
N ALA A 55 3.97 -15.46 -25.97
CA ALA A 55 2.92 -14.66 -25.35
C ALA A 55 1.83 -14.27 -26.34
N ARG A 56 2.19 -13.93 -27.59
CA ARG A 56 1.25 -13.57 -28.65
C ARG A 56 0.38 -14.75 -29.07
N GLU A 57 0.97 -15.93 -29.24
CA GLU A 57 0.22 -17.16 -29.54
C GLU A 57 -0.73 -17.51 -28.40
N TRP A 58 -0.22 -17.55 -27.16
CA TRP A 58 -1.01 -17.79 -25.95
C TRP A 58 -2.18 -16.79 -25.79
N ALA A 59 -1.96 -15.50 -26.09
CA ALA A 59 -2.98 -14.48 -25.98
C ALA A 59 -4.05 -14.60 -27.07
N ARG A 60 -3.67 -15.00 -28.30
CA ARG A 60 -4.61 -15.25 -29.40
C ARG A 60 -5.52 -16.42 -29.10
N GLU A 61 -4.97 -17.54 -28.62
CA GLU A 61 -5.74 -18.74 -28.25
C GLU A 61 -6.77 -18.45 -27.16
N ARG A 62 -6.47 -17.51 -26.24
CA ARG A 62 -7.33 -17.15 -25.11
C ARG A 62 -8.24 -15.94 -25.38
N GLY A 63 -8.18 -15.34 -26.57
CA GLY A 63 -8.92 -14.10 -26.86
C GLY A 63 -8.49 -12.90 -26.01
N LEU A 64 -7.27 -12.93 -25.46
CA LEU A 64 -6.67 -11.89 -24.61
C LEU A 64 -5.67 -11.00 -25.38
N HIS A 65 -5.60 -11.16 -26.70
CA HIS A 65 -4.68 -10.39 -27.52
C HIS A 65 -5.14 -8.94 -27.59
N ASP A 66 -4.34 -8.05 -27.02
CA ASP A 66 -4.52 -6.61 -27.15
C ASP A 66 -3.58 -6.09 -28.24
N ALA A 67 -4.16 -5.59 -29.33
CA ALA A 67 -3.40 -5.04 -30.45
C ALA A 67 -2.85 -3.64 -30.15
N GLN A 68 -3.42 -2.93 -29.16
CA GLN A 68 -3.02 -1.56 -28.79
C GLN A 68 -1.90 -1.56 -27.74
N ASP A 69 -1.86 -2.56 -26.86
CA ASP A 69 -0.78 -2.75 -25.89
C ASP A 69 -0.18 -4.16 -25.96
N PRO A 70 0.77 -4.39 -26.90
CA PRO A 70 1.44 -5.68 -27.01
C PRO A 70 2.28 -6.03 -25.77
N MET A 71 2.74 -5.03 -25.03
CA MET A 71 3.50 -5.23 -23.80
C MET A 71 2.60 -5.75 -22.66
N ALA A 72 1.32 -5.34 -22.62
CA ALA A 72 0.36 -5.91 -21.69
C ALA A 72 0.15 -7.42 -21.91
N SER A 73 0.10 -7.91 -23.15
CA SER A 73 0.01 -9.35 -23.41
C SER A 73 1.25 -10.10 -22.88
N LEU A 74 2.45 -9.54 -23.05
CA LEU A 74 3.68 -10.11 -22.52
C LEU A 74 3.72 -10.14 -20.99
N VAL A 75 3.32 -9.05 -20.34
CA VAL A 75 3.27 -8.98 -18.87
C VAL A 75 2.26 -9.99 -18.31
N ARG A 76 1.06 -10.10 -18.90
CA ARG A 76 0.06 -11.12 -18.49
C ARG A 76 0.57 -12.54 -18.67
N PHE A 77 1.30 -12.80 -19.75
CA PHE A 77 1.92 -14.10 -19.97
C PHE A 77 3.00 -14.39 -18.91
N ALA A 78 3.86 -13.43 -18.60
CA ALA A 78 4.85 -13.55 -17.54
C ALA A 78 4.20 -13.75 -16.14
N GLU A 79 3.10 -13.06 -15.84
CA GLU A 79 2.31 -13.28 -14.61
C GLU A 79 1.74 -14.71 -14.49
N HIS A 80 1.46 -15.35 -15.63
CA HIS A 80 0.98 -16.73 -15.68
C HIS A 80 2.11 -17.76 -15.52
N LEU A 81 3.31 -17.44 -16.03
CA LEU A 81 4.48 -18.33 -15.93
C LEU A 81 5.16 -18.28 -14.57
N LEU A 82 5.19 -17.11 -13.92
CA LEU A 82 5.86 -16.96 -12.65
C LEU A 82 5.12 -17.75 -11.55
N PRO A 83 5.83 -18.53 -10.72
CA PRO A 83 5.27 -19.21 -9.56
C PRO A 83 5.05 -18.20 -8.42
N LEU A 84 4.15 -17.23 -8.65
CA LEU A 84 3.82 -16.19 -7.68
C LEU A 84 3.01 -16.80 -6.52
N PRO A 85 3.22 -16.31 -5.28
CA PRO A 85 2.51 -16.83 -4.12
C PRO A 85 0.99 -16.64 -4.31
N PRO A 86 0.15 -17.62 -3.89
CA PRO A 86 -1.29 -17.43 -3.79
C PRO A 86 -1.65 -16.22 -2.92
N PHE A 87 -2.87 -15.70 -3.08
CA PHE A 87 -3.33 -14.50 -2.40
C PHE A 87 -3.19 -14.59 -0.88
N GLU A 88 -3.52 -15.73 -0.29
CA GLU A 88 -3.48 -15.97 1.15
C GLU A 88 -2.05 -16.00 1.69
N VAL A 89 -1.11 -16.52 0.90
CA VAL A 89 0.32 -16.54 1.25
C VAL A 89 0.89 -15.13 1.16
N TRP A 90 0.57 -14.41 0.09
CA TRP A 90 0.95 -13.00 -0.07
C TRP A 90 0.37 -12.12 1.06
N LEU A 91 -0.88 -12.35 1.45
CA LEU A 91 -1.53 -11.60 2.51
C LEU A 91 -0.81 -11.77 3.86
N LYS A 92 -0.46 -13.01 4.21
CA LYS A 92 0.33 -13.31 5.43
C LYS A 92 1.71 -12.67 5.40
N ASP A 93 2.41 -12.78 4.27
CA ASP A 93 3.74 -12.16 4.10
C ASP A 93 3.66 -10.64 4.22
N ARG A 94 2.62 -10.03 3.63
CA ARG A 94 2.35 -8.60 3.77
C ARG A 94 2.07 -8.17 5.21
N GLU A 95 1.30 -8.95 5.96
CA GLU A 95 1.04 -8.68 7.37
C GLU A 95 2.32 -8.76 8.20
N GLN A 96 3.24 -9.67 7.85
CA GLN A 96 4.53 -9.84 8.51
C GLN A 96 5.55 -8.75 8.13
N TYR A 97 5.55 -8.31 6.87
CA TYR A 97 6.53 -7.36 6.32
C TYR A 97 5.88 -6.15 5.62
N PRO A 98 5.00 -5.39 6.30
CA PRO A 98 4.17 -4.36 5.67
C PRO A 98 4.97 -3.22 5.02
N VAL A 99 6.14 -2.87 5.58
CA VAL A 99 7.04 -1.84 5.04
C VAL A 99 7.51 -2.22 3.64
N CYS A 100 7.99 -3.46 3.46
CA CYS A 100 8.52 -3.93 2.19
C CYS A 100 7.44 -3.89 1.10
N HIS A 101 6.21 -4.28 1.41
CA HIS A 101 5.10 -4.26 0.46
C HIS A 101 4.61 -2.86 0.13
N ILE A 102 4.65 -1.94 1.10
CA ILE A 102 4.27 -0.54 0.88
C ILE A 102 5.32 0.15 0.00
N GLU A 103 6.60 -0.03 0.28
CA GLU A 103 7.71 0.52 -0.52
C GLU A 103 7.76 -0.11 -1.91
N ASP A 104 7.50 -1.41 -2.04
CA ASP A 104 7.38 -2.09 -3.33
C ASP A 104 6.31 -1.49 -4.24
N SER A 105 5.25 -0.95 -3.62
CA SER A 105 4.09 -0.42 -4.32
C SER A 105 4.20 1.05 -4.70
N THR A 106 5.31 1.75 -4.42
CA THR A 106 5.42 3.22 -4.58
C THR A 106 5.02 3.74 -5.95
N ASP A 107 5.27 2.94 -6.99
CA ASP A 107 5.07 3.34 -8.37
C ASP A 107 3.88 2.60 -9.00
N GLY A 108 2.98 3.39 -9.58
CA GLY A 108 1.85 2.91 -10.36
C GLY A 108 0.48 2.96 -9.66
N PRO A 109 -0.58 2.46 -10.33
CA PRO A 109 -1.97 2.63 -9.90
C PRO A 109 -2.32 1.89 -8.61
N HIS A 110 -1.46 0.98 -8.16
CA HIS A 110 -1.65 0.16 -6.97
C HIS A 110 -0.89 0.69 -5.73
N ALA A 111 -0.27 1.87 -5.86
CA ALA A 111 0.47 2.51 -4.80
C ALA A 111 -0.41 2.91 -3.63
N ALA A 112 0.19 2.93 -2.44
CA ALA A 112 -0.42 3.57 -1.28
C ALA A 112 -0.62 5.07 -1.56
N SER A 113 -1.86 5.45 -1.82
CA SER A 113 -2.26 6.79 -2.21
C SER A 113 -3.13 7.43 -1.13
N ILE A 114 -3.40 8.73 -1.26
CA ILE A 114 -4.30 9.47 -0.36
C ILE A 114 -5.69 8.79 -0.30
N GLY A 115 -6.21 8.32 -1.44
CA GLY A 115 -7.51 7.65 -1.51
C GLY A 115 -7.51 6.23 -0.93
N ALA A 116 -6.35 5.56 -0.97
CA ALA A 116 -6.17 4.20 -0.48
C ALA A 116 -4.84 4.07 0.30
N PRO A 117 -4.76 4.63 1.52
CA PRO A 117 -3.54 4.58 2.31
C PRO A 117 -3.24 3.15 2.76
N GLY A 118 -1.97 2.76 2.76
CA GLY A 118 -1.52 1.46 3.23
C GLY A 118 -1.40 1.41 4.74
N ARG A 119 -1.86 0.32 5.36
CA ARG A 119 -1.58 0.07 6.79
C ARG A 119 -0.15 -0.45 6.98
N LEU A 120 0.60 0.18 7.88
CA LEU A 120 2.02 -0.12 8.12
C LEU A 120 2.28 -0.83 9.47
N ASP A 121 1.47 -0.53 10.49
CA ASP A 121 1.66 -1.07 11.85
C ASP A 121 0.37 -0.90 12.66
N ASP A 122 0.23 -1.65 13.75
CA ASP A 122 -0.85 -1.50 14.73
C ASP A 122 -0.42 -1.87 16.14
N ARG A 123 -1.01 -1.17 17.12
CA ARG A 123 -0.72 -1.35 18.54
C ARG A 123 -2.01 -1.28 19.34
N ARG A 124 -2.04 -2.00 20.47
CA ARG A 124 -3.13 -1.92 21.45
C ARG A 124 -2.66 -1.17 22.69
N PHE A 125 -3.54 -0.37 23.26
CA PHE A 125 -3.30 0.32 24.53
C PHE A 125 -4.61 0.63 25.24
N ASP A 126 -4.55 0.75 26.57
CA ASP A 126 -5.71 1.12 27.38
C ASP A 126 -5.73 2.62 27.64
N TYR A 127 -6.91 3.21 27.54
CA TYR A 127 -7.15 4.63 27.77
C TYR A 127 -8.57 4.85 28.30
N GLY A 128 -8.70 5.51 29.45
CA GLY A 128 -10.01 5.79 30.06
C GLY A 128 -10.81 4.52 30.40
N GLY A 129 -10.14 3.46 30.86
CA GLY A 129 -10.77 2.17 31.20
C GLY A 129 -11.22 1.35 29.98
N ARG A 130 -10.86 1.76 28.77
CA ARG A 130 -11.22 1.07 27.51
C ARG A 130 -9.97 0.66 26.76
N THR A 131 -10.04 -0.46 26.05
CA THR A 131 -8.95 -0.92 25.18
C THR A 131 -9.13 -0.37 23.76
N TRP A 132 -8.08 0.25 23.26
CA TRP A 132 -8.01 0.85 21.93
C TRP A 132 -7.00 0.13 21.05
N THR A 133 -7.30 0.04 19.76
CA THR A 133 -6.33 -0.26 18.71
C THR A 133 -5.98 1.02 17.98
N VAL A 134 -4.69 1.32 17.85
CA VAL A 134 -4.17 2.38 16.98
C VAL A 134 -3.45 1.75 15.81
N SER A 135 -3.85 2.11 14.59
CA SER A 135 -3.21 1.69 13.35
C SER A 135 -2.50 2.86 12.68
N LEU A 136 -1.29 2.64 12.21
CA LEU A 136 -0.54 3.57 11.39
C LEU A 136 -0.90 3.36 9.92
N HIS A 137 -1.35 4.44 9.28
CA HIS A 137 -1.65 4.46 7.85
C HIS A 137 -0.72 5.45 7.14
N VAL A 138 -0.21 5.05 5.98
CA VAL A 138 0.73 5.84 5.20
C VAL A 138 0.37 5.88 3.72
N PHE A 139 0.82 6.92 3.04
CA PHE A 139 0.74 7.07 1.59
C PHE A 139 1.92 7.90 1.08
N ARG A 140 2.22 7.76 -0.20
CA ARG A 140 3.26 8.54 -0.87
C ARG A 140 2.65 9.84 -1.42
N ASP A 141 3.31 10.97 -1.16
CA ASP A 141 2.96 12.28 -1.70
C ASP A 141 4.22 12.91 -2.30
N GLY A 142 4.40 12.76 -3.61
CA GLY A 142 5.65 13.12 -4.28
C GLY A 142 6.84 12.33 -3.73
N ALA A 143 7.86 13.05 -3.25
CA ALA A 143 9.10 12.47 -2.73
C ALA A 143 9.07 12.10 -1.24
N VAL A 144 7.93 12.28 -0.56
CA VAL A 144 7.81 12.05 0.89
C VAL A 144 6.70 11.05 1.22
N TRP A 145 6.84 10.37 2.36
CA TRP A 145 5.80 9.58 2.99
C TRP A 145 5.06 10.43 4.01
N ARG A 146 3.73 10.41 3.90
CA ARG A 146 2.84 11.01 4.89
C ARG A 146 2.09 9.91 5.63
N GLY A 147 1.73 10.18 6.86
CA GLY A 147 0.99 9.23 7.66
C GLY A 147 0.10 9.86 8.72
N PHE A 148 -0.89 9.09 9.13
CA PHE A 148 -1.84 9.44 10.19
C PHE A 148 -2.14 8.21 11.05
N LEU A 149 -2.64 8.47 12.26
CA LEU A 149 -3.09 7.42 13.18
C LEU A 149 -4.59 7.23 13.05
N ARG A 150 -5.03 5.97 13.09
CA ARG A 150 -6.43 5.60 13.20
C ARG A 150 -6.66 4.87 14.52
N PHE A 151 -7.55 5.40 15.35
CA PHE A 151 -7.97 4.81 16.60
C PHE A 151 -9.31 4.11 16.44
N ARG A 152 -9.42 2.93 17.03
CA ARG A 152 -10.64 2.15 17.12
C ARG A 152 -10.78 1.58 18.53
N GLU A 153 -11.91 1.82 19.16
CA GLU A 153 -12.26 1.20 20.43
C GLU A 153 -12.64 -0.28 20.19
N LEU A 154 -12.13 -1.18 21.03
CA LEU A 154 -12.46 -2.59 20.92
C LEU A 154 -13.96 -2.81 21.21
N GLY A 155 -14.66 -3.53 20.33
CA GLY A 155 -16.10 -3.79 20.47
C GLY A 155 -17.01 -2.71 19.87
N LEU A 156 -16.49 -1.53 19.51
CA LEU A 156 -17.27 -0.49 18.83
C LEU A 156 -16.87 -0.33 17.36
N LYS A 157 -17.83 0.11 16.54
CA LYS A 157 -17.59 0.45 15.13
C LYS A 157 -16.98 1.85 14.93
N ARG A 158 -16.94 2.67 15.98
CA ARG A 158 -16.44 4.06 15.90
C ARG A 158 -14.94 4.08 15.60
N ARG A 159 -14.55 5.01 14.73
CA ARG A 159 -13.17 5.24 14.31
C ARG A 159 -12.88 6.72 14.44
N TYR A 160 -11.69 7.02 14.92
CA TYR A 160 -11.16 8.38 14.98
C TYR A 160 -9.82 8.38 14.28
N HIS A 161 -9.43 9.49 13.67
CA HIS A 161 -8.13 9.60 13.05
C HIS A 161 -7.52 10.97 13.31
N THR A 162 -6.20 11.03 13.35
CA THR A 162 -5.47 12.29 13.42
C THR A 162 -5.47 12.99 12.05
N ALA A 163 -4.97 14.21 12.01
CA ALA A 163 -4.42 14.75 10.77
C ALA A 163 -3.15 13.96 10.35
N ASN A 164 -2.56 14.34 9.22
CA ASN A 164 -1.25 13.82 8.84
C ASN A 164 -0.20 14.36 9.82
N ILE A 165 0.30 13.50 10.70
CA ILE A 165 1.28 13.85 11.74
C ILE A 165 2.69 13.33 11.43
N PHE A 166 2.82 12.52 10.38
CA PHE A 166 4.09 12.02 9.87
C PHE A 166 4.41 12.64 8.51
N LEU A 167 5.67 13.00 8.33
CA LEU A 167 6.26 13.50 7.09
C LEU A 167 7.73 13.05 7.08
N GLU A 168 8.04 11.96 6.39
CA GLU A 168 9.38 11.36 6.38
C GLU A 168 9.79 10.96 4.96
N GLU A 169 11.07 10.69 4.72
CA GLU A 169 11.56 10.33 3.38
C GLU A 169 11.22 8.88 3.01
N THR A 170 11.16 8.00 4.00
CA THR A 170 10.89 6.56 3.83
C THR A 170 9.72 6.06 4.69
N ALA A 171 9.05 4.98 4.27
CA ALA A 171 7.97 4.39 5.06
C ALA A 171 8.51 3.79 6.38
N ARG A 172 9.74 3.26 6.33
CA ARG A 172 10.46 2.74 7.50
C ARG A 172 10.65 3.78 8.61
N GLU A 173 10.98 5.01 8.25
CA GLU A 173 11.12 6.11 9.23
C GLU A 173 9.79 6.46 9.89
N VAL A 174 8.70 6.49 9.10
CA VAL A 174 7.35 6.67 9.64
C VAL A 174 7.01 5.57 10.65
N GLN A 175 7.34 4.30 10.33
CA GLN A 175 7.15 3.17 11.26
C GLN A 175 7.95 3.34 12.54
N ARG A 176 9.23 3.66 12.43
CA ARG A 176 10.15 3.84 13.56
C ARG A 176 9.61 4.90 14.51
N ARG A 177 9.25 6.08 13.98
CA ARG A 177 8.70 7.19 14.76
C ARG A 177 7.38 6.83 15.45
N PHE A 178 6.51 6.07 14.79
CA PHE A 178 5.29 5.57 15.43
C PHE A 178 5.57 4.58 16.57
N ARG A 179 6.60 3.75 16.46
CA ARG A 179 7.00 2.80 17.51
C ARG A 179 7.60 3.50 18.73
N GLU A 180 8.20 4.67 18.54
CA GLU A 180 8.72 5.51 19.63
C GLU A 180 7.60 6.14 20.48
N PHE A 181 6.37 6.22 19.98
CA PHE A 181 5.26 6.76 20.76
C PHE A 181 4.93 5.86 21.95
N ASP A 182 4.99 6.43 23.15
CA ASP A 182 4.55 5.78 24.37
C ASP A 182 3.03 5.89 24.57
N ARG A 183 2.52 5.25 25.64
CA ARG A 183 1.08 5.28 25.95
C ARG A 183 0.57 6.69 26.22
N THR A 184 1.39 7.55 26.81
CA THR A 184 1.06 8.95 27.11
C THR A 184 0.83 9.74 25.84
N THR A 185 1.73 9.59 24.87
CA THR A 185 1.67 10.24 23.56
C THR A 185 0.47 9.75 22.76
N LEU A 186 0.25 8.44 22.72
CA LEU A 186 -0.93 7.85 22.06
C LEU A 186 -2.24 8.32 22.71
N GLY A 187 -2.27 8.42 24.04
CA GLY A 187 -3.41 8.98 24.78
C GLY A 187 -3.65 10.45 24.48
N ALA A 188 -2.60 11.26 24.31
CA ALA A 188 -2.72 12.66 23.91
C ALA A 188 -3.31 12.81 22.50
N PHE A 189 -2.84 12.02 21.54
CA PHE A 189 -3.42 11.99 20.19
C PHE A 189 -4.88 11.53 20.21
N LEU A 190 -5.20 10.49 20.97
CA LEU A 190 -6.58 10.02 21.12
C LEU A 190 -7.48 11.12 21.70
N ARG A 191 -7.06 11.81 22.77
CA ARG A 191 -7.80 12.96 23.31
C ARG A 191 -8.05 14.04 22.28
N SER A 192 -7.06 14.33 21.43
CA SER A 192 -7.19 15.40 20.44
C SER A 192 -8.21 15.12 19.33
N VAL A 193 -8.61 13.85 19.16
CA VAL A 193 -9.54 13.42 18.10
C VAL A 193 -10.89 12.94 18.64
N LEU A 194 -11.01 12.77 19.96
CA LEU A 194 -12.30 12.48 20.59
C LEU A 194 -13.18 13.74 20.59
N PRO A 195 -14.51 13.59 20.48
CA PRO A 195 -15.45 14.72 20.53
C PRO A 195 -15.53 15.40 21.89
#